data_AF-A7U4P5-F1
#
_entry.id   AF-A7U4P5-F1
#
_cell.length_a   1.000
_cell.length_b   1.000
_cell.length_c   1.000
_cell.angle_alpha   90.00
_cell.angle_beta   90.00
_cell.angle_gamma   90.00
#
_symmetry.space_group_name_H-M   'P 1'
#
loop_
_entity.id
_entity.type
_entity.pdbx_description
1 polymer ?
#
loop_
_entity_poly.entity_id
_entity_poly.type
_entity_poly.pdbx_seq_one_letter_code
_entity_poly.pdbx_strand_id
1 'polypeptide(L)'
;DAIAISQSMGPAAGGGADGSMLLFPTVEPAFFANLGISDSVNNLIPFMSQFPTISPGDLVQFAGALAITNCPGAPQLQFLAGRPNGTAPAIDGLIPEPQDSITDILARFDDAGGFTPFEVVSLLASHTVARADHVDPTLDAAPFDSTPFTFDTQIFLEVLLKGTGFPGTGNNTGEVASPIPVTNGTDVGELRLQSDFGLAHDERTA
;
A
#
# COMPACT_ATOMS: atom_id res chain seq x y z
N ASP A 1 -6.46 5.64 -2.13
CA ASP A 1 -7.91 5.71 -2.42
C ASP A 1 -8.69 5.11 -1.26
N ALA A 2 -8.98 3.80 -1.25
CA ALA A 2 -9.95 3.18 -0.34
C ALA A 2 -9.82 3.48 1.17
N ILE A 3 -8.61 3.50 1.74
CA ILE A 3 -8.39 3.65 3.18
C ILE A 3 -8.61 5.09 3.68
N ALA A 4 -8.66 6.08 2.77
CA ALA A 4 -8.81 7.49 3.09
C ALA A 4 -10.28 7.85 3.42
N ILE A 5 -10.76 7.31 4.54
CA ILE A 5 -12.08 7.51 5.15
C ILE A 5 -11.91 7.45 6.66
N SER A 6 -12.81 8.06 7.43
CA SER A 6 -12.79 7.95 8.89
C SER A 6 -14.21 7.93 9.46
N GLN A 7 -14.52 6.90 10.23
CA GLN A 7 -15.82 6.79 10.92
C GLN A 7 -15.94 7.83 12.03
N SER A 8 -14.86 8.07 12.79
CA SER A 8 -14.86 9.03 13.90
C SER A 8 -14.85 10.49 13.45
N MET A 9 -14.19 10.83 12.33
CA MET A 9 -14.14 12.20 11.80
C MET A 9 -15.31 12.50 10.83
N GLY A 10 -15.99 11.46 10.34
CA GLY A 10 -17.15 11.57 9.47
C GLY A 10 -16.82 11.87 7.99
N PRO A 11 -17.84 12.04 7.14
CA PRO A 11 -17.68 12.07 5.68
C PRO A 11 -16.82 13.23 5.13
N ALA A 12 -16.58 14.27 5.92
CA ALA A 12 -15.73 15.38 5.51
C ALA A 12 -14.23 15.05 5.53
N ALA A 13 -13.83 13.95 6.18
CA ALA A 13 -12.44 13.50 6.21
C ALA A 13 -12.02 12.77 4.92
N GLY A 14 -12.95 12.10 4.24
CA GLY A 14 -12.67 11.37 3.00
C GLY A 14 -13.78 10.36 2.69
N GLY A 15 -13.97 10.06 1.40
CA GLY A 15 -15.04 9.21 0.90
C GLY A 15 -14.69 7.73 0.76
N GLY A 16 -13.43 7.35 1.03
CA GLY A 16 -12.94 5.99 0.90
C GLY A 16 -12.67 5.60 -0.55
N ALA A 17 -13.23 4.48 -1.01
CA ALA A 17 -13.04 4.02 -2.39
C ALA A 17 -13.95 4.81 -3.34
N ASP A 18 -13.66 6.08 -3.56
CA ASP A 18 -14.47 7.02 -4.34
C ASP A 18 -13.73 7.63 -5.55
N GLY A 19 -12.45 7.25 -5.74
CA GLY A 19 -11.59 7.75 -6.80
C GLY A 19 -11.10 9.18 -6.60
N SER A 20 -11.11 9.70 -5.36
CA SER A 20 -10.62 11.03 -5.00
C SER A 20 -9.19 11.28 -5.47
N MET A 21 -8.34 10.24 -5.45
CA MET A 21 -6.97 10.28 -5.97
C MET A 21 -6.88 10.72 -7.45
N LEU A 22 -7.85 10.30 -8.27
CA LEU A 22 -7.89 10.65 -9.69
C LEU A 22 -8.63 11.96 -9.96
N LEU A 23 -9.64 12.27 -9.13
CA LEU A 23 -10.48 13.46 -9.26
C LEU A 23 -9.78 14.73 -8.74
N PHE A 24 -8.93 14.60 -7.73
CA PHE A 24 -8.19 15.68 -7.08
C PHE A 24 -6.67 15.38 -7.11
N PRO A 25 -6.06 15.20 -8.30
CA PRO A 25 -4.73 14.62 -8.45
C PRO A 25 -3.59 15.51 -7.92
N THR A 26 -3.88 16.74 -7.52
CA THR A 26 -2.91 17.70 -6.96
C THR A 26 -3.03 17.87 -5.45
N VAL A 27 -3.91 17.10 -4.78
CA VAL A 27 -4.15 17.21 -3.33
C VAL A 27 -3.59 15.99 -2.61
N GLU A 28 -4.30 14.86 -2.63
CA GLU A 28 -3.89 13.66 -1.88
C GLU A 28 -2.54 13.08 -2.35
N PRO A 29 -2.24 13.02 -3.67
CA PRO A 29 -0.93 12.57 -4.13
C PRO A 29 0.25 13.46 -3.71
N ALA A 30 -0.01 14.66 -3.17
CA ALA A 30 1.01 15.56 -2.65
C ALA A 30 1.28 15.40 -1.15
N PHE A 31 0.51 14.57 -0.44
CA PHE A 31 0.75 14.25 0.96
C PHE A 31 1.98 13.34 1.10
N PHE A 32 2.71 13.48 2.21
CA PHE A 32 3.95 12.73 2.44
C PHE A 32 3.74 11.21 2.42
N ALA A 33 2.68 10.73 3.07
CA ALA A 33 2.33 9.31 3.12
C ALA A 33 1.91 8.72 1.76
N ASN A 34 1.65 9.57 0.75
CA ASN A 34 1.27 9.17 -0.61
C ASN A 34 2.42 9.33 -1.63
N LEU A 35 3.65 9.55 -1.17
CA LEU A 35 4.80 9.73 -2.05
C LEU A 35 4.92 8.56 -3.06
N GLY A 36 5.02 8.89 -4.35
CA GLY A 36 5.07 7.92 -5.45
C GLY A 36 3.72 7.56 -6.07
N ILE A 37 2.59 7.80 -5.38
CA ILE A 37 1.28 7.39 -5.90
C ILE A 37 0.90 8.12 -7.20
N SER A 38 1.50 9.29 -7.45
CA SER A 38 1.27 10.10 -8.65
C SER A 38 1.46 9.33 -9.94
N ASP A 39 2.36 8.35 -9.99
CA ASP A 39 2.62 7.57 -11.20
C ASP A 39 1.40 6.71 -11.57
N SER A 40 0.83 6.01 -10.59
CA SER A 40 -0.40 5.22 -10.78
C SER A 40 -1.60 6.11 -11.11
N VAL A 41 -1.73 7.27 -10.45
CA VAL A 41 -2.77 8.27 -10.75
C VAL A 41 -2.66 8.75 -12.20
N ASN A 42 -1.46 9.16 -12.63
CA ASN A 42 -1.20 9.63 -13.99
C ASN A 42 -1.43 8.54 -15.04
N ASN A 43 -1.15 7.29 -14.72
CA ASN A 43 -1.43 6.15 -15.61
C ASN A 43 -2.93 5.86 -15.76
N LEU A 44 -3.74 6.10 -14.71
CA LEU A 44 -5.18 5.83 -14.72
C LEU A 44 -6.03 6.98 -15.28
N ILE A 45 -5.60 8.24 -15.12
CA ILE A 45 -6.34 9.42 -15.60
C ILE A 45 -6.77 9.32 -17.09
N PRO A 46 -5.90 8.89 -18.04
CA PRO A 46 -6.31 8.76 -19.45
C PRO A 46 -7.52 7.85 -19.65
N PHE A 47 -7.65 6.78 -18.84
CA PHE A 47 -8.74 5.83 -18.94
C PHE A 47 -10.09 6.40 -18.49
N MET A 48 -10.09 7.41 -17.61
CA MET A 48 -11.32 8.13 -17.24
C MET A 48 -11.96 8.80 -18.46
N SER A 49 -11.13 9.42 -19.32
CA SER A 49 -11.59 10.05 -20.56
C SER A 49 -11.98 9.04 -21.63
N GLN A 50 -11.30 7.89 -21.67
CA GLN A 50 -11.57 6.82 -22.63
C GLN A 50 -12.84 6.03 -22.30
N PHE A 51 -13.15 5.87 -21.00
CA PHE A 51 -14.28 5.12 -20.49
C PHE A 51 -15.17 5.98 -19.57
N PRO A 52 -15.82 7.04 -20.09
CA PRO A 52 -16.52 8.04 -19.28
C PRO A 52 -17.77 7.53 -18.55
N THR A 53 -18.22 6.30 -18.84
CA THR A 53 -19.33 5.64 -18.14
C THR A 53 -18.90 4.88 -16.89
N ILE A 54 -17.59 4.75 -16.65
CA ILE A 54 -17.02 4.11 -15.47
C ILE A 54 -16.58 5.22 -14.51
N SER A 55 -17.05 5.19 -13.26
CA SER A 55 -16.63 6.18 -12.27
C SER A 55 -15.16 6.01 -11.89
N PRO A 56 -14.47 7.06 -11.42
CA PRO A 56 -13.08 6.95 -11.00
C PRO A 56 -12.87 5.93 -9.87
N GLY A 57 -13.79 5.85 -8.91
CA GLY A 57 -13.75 4.85 -7.85
C GLY A 57 -13.89 3.41 -8.38
N ASP A 58 -14.76 3.18 -9.38
CA ASP A 58 -14.85 1.87 -10.02
C ASP A 58 -13.61 1.56 -10.87
N LEU A 59 -13.04 2.56 -11.55
CA LEU A 59 -11.83 2.41 -12.36
C LEU A 59 -10.64 2.00 -11.50
N VAL A 60 -10.39 2.66 -10.37
CA VAL A 60 -9.31 2.31 -9.44
C VAL A 60 -9.45 0.88 -8.95
N GLN A 61 -10.63 0.51 -8.45
CA GLN A 61 -10.85 -0.83 -7.90
C GLN A 61 -10.81 -1.93 -8.96
N PHE A 62 -11.31 -1.66 -10.18
CA PHE A 62 -11.24 -2.60 -11.28
C PHE A 62 -9.80 -2.77 -11.80
N ALA A 63 -9.04 -1.67 -11.91
CA ALA A 63 -7.65 -1.71 -12.33
C ALA A 63 -6.79 -2.53 -11.35
N GLY A 64 -6.98 -2.34 -10.04
CA GLY A 64 -6.32 -3.16 -9.02
C GLY A 64 -6.70 -4.64 -9.11
N ALA A 65 -8.00 -4.94 -9.24
CA ALA A 65 -8.48 -6.30 -9.40
C ALA A 65 -7.91 -6.99 -10.66
N LEU A 66 -7.78 -6.25 -11.77
CA LEU A 66 -7.16 -6.74 -13.00
C LEU A 66 -5.64 -6.92 -12.83
N ALA A 67 -4.95 -5.96 -12.21
CA ALA A 67 -3.50 -5.99 -12.06
C ALA A 67 -3.03 -7.26 -11.35
N ILE A 68 -3.68 -7.62 -10.24
CA ILE A 68 -3.29 -8.80 -9.46
C ILE A 68 -3.55 -10.12 -10.19
N THR A 69 -4.44 -10.17 -11.19
CA THR A 69 -4.63 -11.40 -11.98
C THR A 69 -3.38 -11.81 -12.77
N ASN A 70 -2.44 -10.88 -12.95
CA ASN A 70 -1.16 -11.15 -13.59
C ASN A 70 -0.12 -11.75 -12.63
N CYS A 71 -0.41 -11.81 -11.33
CA CYS A 71 0.48 -12.36 -10.31
C CYS A 71 0.12 -13.84 -10.05
N PRO A 72 1.00 -14.80 -10.36
CA PRO A 72 0.70 -16.21 -10.12
C PRO A 72 0.41 -16.48 -8.64
N GLY A 73 -0.71 -17.15 -8.34
CA GLY A 73 -1.17 -17.42 -6.97
C GLY A 73 -2.22 -16.45 -6.43
N ALA A 74 -2.44 -15.31 -7.10
CA ALA A 74 -3.38 -14.31 -6.63
C ALA A 74 -4.84 -14.78 -6.74
N PRO A 75 -5.71 -14.34 -5.82
CA PRO A 75 -7.14 -14.63 -5.90
C PRO A 75 -7.79 -13.84 -7.05
N GLN A 76 -8.91 -14.37 -7.55
CA GLN A 76 -9.82 -13.56 -8.35
C GLN A 76 -10.71 -12.72 -7.42
N LEU A 77 -10.44 -11.42 -7.33
CA LEU A 77 -11.21 -10.53 -6.45
C LEU A 77 -12.67 -10.39 -6.89
N GLN A 78 -13.55 -10.23 -5.91
CA GLN A 78 -14.88 -9.72 -6.15
C GLN A 78 -14.79 -8.27 -6.63
N PHE A 79 -15.45 -7.98 -7.75
CA PHE A 79 -15.64 -6.61 -8.22
C PHE A 79 -17.12 -6.26 -8.22
N LEU A 80 -17.48 -5.28 -7.38
CA LEU A 80 -18.78 -4.63 -7.39
C LEU A 80 -18.61 -3.24 -8.03
N ALA A 81 -19.54 -2.85 -8.90
CA ALA A 81 -19.53 -1.57 -9.61
C ALA A 81 -20.72 -0.70 -9.19
N GLY A 82 -20.68 0.57 -9.58
CA GLY A 82 -21.71 1.58 -9.31
C GLY A 82 -21.31 2.60 -8.26
N ARG A 83 -20.01 2.76 -7.95
CA ARG A 83 -19.55 3.82 -7.05
C ARG A 83 -19.87 5.20 -7.64
N PRO A 84 -20.43 6.13 -6.87
CA PRO A 84 -20.52 7.52 -7.30
C PRO A 84 -19.12 8.14 -7.39
N ASN A 85 -18.99 9.25 -8.10
CA ASN A 85 -17.75 10.03 -8.08
C ASN A 85 -17.55 10.68 -6.71
N GLY A 86 -16.32 10.64 -6.20
CA GLY A 86 -15.92 11.44 -5.03
C GLY A 86 -16.22 12.93 -5.21
N THR A 87 -16.57 13.60 -4.12
CA THR A 87 -17.00 15.01 -4.14
C THR A 87 -15.98 15.97 -3.53
N ALA A 88 -14.99 15.45 -2.81
CA ALA A 88 -13.91 16.22 -2.17
C ALA A 88 -12.66 15.32 -2.03
N PRO A 89 -11.45 15.90 -1.98
CA PRO A 89 -10.26 15.15 -1.61
C PRO A 89 -10.34 14.73 -0.14
N ALA A 90 -9.70 13.62 0.21
CA ALA A 90 -9.48 13.26 1.59
C ALA A 90 -8.50 14.22 2.29
N ILE A 91 -8.59 14.30 3.62
CA ILE A 91 -7.60 14.99 4.44
C ILE A 91 -6.31 14.17 4.59
N ASP A 92 -5.23 14.83 4.97
CA ASP A 92 -3.96 14.17 5.30
C ASP A 92 -4.06 13.39 6.62
N GLY A 93 -3.14 12.43 6.82
CA GLY A 93 -3.05 11.62 8.04
C GLY A 93 -3.99 10.40 8.09
N LEU A 94 -4.62 10.04 6.96
CA LEU A 94 -5.48 8.85 6.87
C LEU A 94 -4.79 7.62 6.29
N ILE A 95 -3.55 7.76 5.82
CA ILE A 95 -2.76 6.68 5.23
C ILE A 95 -1.79 6.15 6.29
N PRO A 96 -1.80 4.84 6.62
CA PRO A 96 -0.78 4.24 7.48
C PRO A 96 0.62 4.42 6.90
N GLU A 97 1.58 4.75 7.75
CA GLU A 97 2.98 4.95 7.38
C GLU A 97 3.87 3.82 7.94
N PRO A 98 5.02 3.50 7.30
CA PRO A 98 5.84 2.37 7.73
C PRO A 98 6.46 2.54 9.12
N GLN A 99 6.57 3.79 9.61
CA GLN A 99 7.07 4.10 10.95
C GLN A 99 6.02 4.03 12.07
N ASP A 100 4.74 3.83 11.73
CA ASP A 100 3.65 3.87 12.70
C ASP A 100 3.74 2.72 13.72
N SER A 101 3.24 2.97 14.93
CA SER A 101 3.12 1.91 15.92
C SER A 101 2.03 0.91 15.52
N ILE A 102 2.14 -0.36 15.95
CA ILE A 102 1.12 -1.37 15.62
C ILE A 102 -0.25 -1.00 16.20
N THR A 103 -0.28 -0.31 17.34
CA THR A 103 -1.51 0.21 17.89
C THR A 103 -2.15 1.26 16.99
N ASP A 104 -1.36 2.18 16.43
CA ASP A 104 -1.88 3.24 15.54
C ASP A 104 -2.33 2.65 14.20
N ILE A 105 -1.58 1.70 13.63
CA ILE A 105 -1.97 0.97 12.41
C ILE A 105 -3.31 0.28 12.63
N LEU A 106 -3.44 -0.55 13.68
CA LEU A 106 -4.67 -1.28 13.95
C LEU A 106 -5.85 -0.33 14.22
N ALA A 107 -5.64 0.76 14.97
CA ALA A 107 -6.65 1.78 15.21
C ALA A 107 -7.08 2.51 13.92
N ARG A 108 -6.13 2.77 13.01
CA ARG A 108 -6.39 3.41 11.72
C ARG A 108 -7.28 2.53 10.85
N PHE A 109 -6.97 1.24 10.77
CA PHE A 109 -7.79 0.28 10.03
C PHE A 109 -9.17 0.06 10.68
N ASP A 110 -9.26 0.00 12.01
CA ASP A 110 -10.55 -0.05 12.72
C ASP A 110 -11.41 1.19 12.44
N ASP A 111 -10.85 2.40 12.53
CA ASP A 111 -11.58 3.64 12.24
C ASP A 111 -11.97 3.78 10.76
N ALA A 112 -11.20 3.22 9.84
CA ALA A 112 -11.53 3.28 8.41
C ALA A 112 -12.74 2.41 8.04
N GLY A 113 -12.80 1.18 8.57
CA GLY A 113 -13.75 0.18 8.10
C GLY A 113 -14.15 -0.90 9.10
N GLY A 114 -13.75 -0.79 10.37
CA GLY A 114 -13.95 -1.83 11.37
C GLY A 114 -13.11 -3.08 11.11
N PHE A 115 -11.94 -2.93 10.46
CA PHE A 115 -11.07 -4.04 10.11
C PHE A 115 -10.44 -4.65 11.37
N THR A 116 -10.54 -5.96 11.48
CA THR A 116 -9.89 -6.75 12.53
C THR A 116 -8.38 -6.88 12.26
N PRO A 117 -7.54 -7.16 13.29
CA PRO A 117 -6.12 -7.43 13.08
C PRO A 117 -5.85 -8.54 12.06
N PHE A 118 -6.70 -9.57 12.00
CA PHE A 118 -6.62 -10.62 10.99
C PHE A 118 -6.79 -10.08 9.57
N GLU A 119 -7.75 -9.19 9.34
CA GLU A 119 -7.98 -8.56 8.03
C GLU A 119 -6.84 -7.61 7.67
N VAL A 120 -6.28 -6.88 8.63
CA VAL A 120 -5.10 -6.03 8.41
C VAL A 120 -3.91 -6.86 7.91
N VAL A 121 -3.56 -7.94 8.62
CA VAL A 121 -2.47 -8.84 8.19
C VAL A 121 -2.79 -9.51 6.85
N SER A 122 -4.05 -9.86 6.60
CA SER A 122 -4.48 -10.44 5.32
C SER A 122 -4.29 -9.46 4.15
N LEU A 123 -4.55 -8.17 4.35
CA LEU A 123 -4.35 -7.14 3.34
C LEU A 123 -2.86 -6.89 3.04
N LEU A 124 -1.98 -7.10 4.02
CA LEU A 124 -0.53 -7.05 3.83
C LEU A 124 0.04 -8.20 2.99
N ALA A 125 -0.75 -9.22 2.64
CA ALA A 125 -0.36 -10.15 1.59
C ALA A 125 -0.02 -9.43 0.27
N SER A 126 -0.58 -8.24 0.03
CA SER A 126 -0.19 -7.39 -1.10
C SER A 126 1.31 -7.07 -1.15
N HIS A 127 2.01 -7.06 -0.01
CA HIS A 127 3.45 -6.80 0.06
C HIS A 127 4.29 -7.92 -0.59
N THR A 128 3.72 -9.11 -0.85
CA THR A 128 4.41 -10.18 -1.60
C THR A 128 4.62 -9.86 -3.08
N VAL A 129 3.90 -8.86 -3.60
CA VAL A 129 4.05 -8.34 -4.97
C VAL A 129 4.30 -6.84 -4.97
N ALA A 130 5.12 -6.38 -4.02
CA ALA A 130 5.40 -4.96 -3.81
C ALA A 130 6.90 -4.66 -3.68
N ARG A 131 7.22 -3.38 -3.91
CA ARG A 131 8.56 -2.81 -3.83
C ARG A 131 8.47 -1.37 -3.32
N ALA A 132 9.58 -0.82 -2.83
CA ALA A 132 9.70 0.57 -2.40
C ALA A 132 10.68 1.35 -3.27
N ASP A 133 10.24 2.55 -3.69
CA ASP A 133 11.02 3.48 -4.53
C ASP A 133 11.40 4.76 -3.76
N HIS A 134 10.85 4.95 -2.55
CA HIS A 134 10.92 6.23 -1.82
C HIS A 134 11.28 6.12 -0.34
N VAL A 135 11.36 4.91 0.22
CA VAL A 135 11.78 4.71 1.62
C VAL A 135 13.27 5.02 1.75
N ASP A 136 14.09 4.45 0.88
CA ASP A 136 15.48 4.85 0.69
C ASP A 136 15.60 5.72 -0.58
N PRO A 137 15.94 7.01 -0.47
CA PRO A 137 16.05 7.91 -1.63
C PRO A 137 17.16 7.57 -2.64
N THR A 138 18.03 6.61 -2.33
CA THR A 138 19.13 6.15 -3.17
C THR A 138 18.81 4.89 -3.97
N LEU A 139 17.69 4.24 -3.66
CA LEU A 139 17.22 3.02 -4.30
C LEU A 139 15.94 3.28 -5.12
N ASP A 140 15.72 2.40 -6.08
CA ASP A 140 14.48 2.26 -6.83
C ASP A 140 14.11 0.78 -6.80
N ALA A 141 12.83 0.45 -6.66
CA ALA A 141 12.31 -0.91 -6.75
C ALA A 141 12.91 -1.92 -5.75
N ALA A 142 13.17 -1.52 -4.50
CA ALA A 142 13.61 -2.45 -3.45
C ALA A 142 12.45 -3.37 -3.03
N PRO A 143 12.50 -4.69 -3.27
CA PRO A 143 11.37 -5.58 -3.02
C PRO A 143 11.18 -5.88 -1.53
N PHE A 144 9.96 -6.22 -1.12
CA PHE A 144 9.68 -6.61 0.27
C PHE A 144 9.86 -8.11 0.53
N ASP A 145 9.89 -8.93 -0.53
CA ASP A 145 10.29 -10.33 -0.48
C ASP A 145 11.15 -10.70 -1.69
N SER A 146 11.67 -11.94 -1.72
CA SER A 146 12.52 -12.43 -2.80
C SER A 146 11.78 -12.76 -4.10
N THR A 147 10.45 -12.68 -4.13
CA THR A 147 9.58 -13.09 -5.23
C THR A 147 8.54 -12.03 -5.61
N PRO A 148 8.91 -10.75 -5.85
CA PRO A 148 7.99 -9.61 -5.95
C PRO A 148 7.03 -9.62 -7.16
N PHE A 149 7.06 -10.68 -7.96
CA PHE A 149 6.18 -10.90 -9.12
C PHE A 149 5.29 -12.13 -8.96
N THR A 150 5.33 -12.80 -7.80
CA THR A 150 4.55 -14.01 -7.48
C THR A 150 3.72 -13.73 -6.23
N PHE A 151 2.41 -14.02 -6.29
CA PHE A 151 1.54 -13.88 -5.13
C PHE A 151 1.61 -15.13 -4.27
N ASP A 152 2.68 -15.25 -3.49
CA ASP A 152 2.91 -16.37 -2.58
C ASP A 152 2.94 -15.92 -1.11
N THR A 153 3.73 -16.59 -0.27
CA THR A 153 3.79 -16.33 1.18
C THR A 153 5.19 -15.95 1.65
N GLN A 154 6.11 -15.66 0.72
CA GLN A 154 7.51 -15.38 1.05
C GLN A 154 7.63 -14.16 1.96
N ILE A 155 6.88 -13.08 1.73
CA ILE A 155 6.84 -11.93 2.64
C ILE A 155 6.63 -12.30 4.11
N PHE A 156 5.70 -13.22 4.40
CA PHE A 156 5.40 -13.65 5.78
C PHE A 156 6.54 -14.49 6.38
N LEU A 157 7.26 -15.26 5.56
CA LEU A 157 8.43 -16.02 5.99
C LEU A 157 9.64 -15.11 6.20
N GLU A 158 9.93 -14.25 5.22
CA GLU A 158 11.15 -13.48 5.12
C GLU A 158 11.20 -12.37 6.17
N VAL A 159 10.06 -11.76 6.51
CA VAL A 159 9.99 -10.74 7.58
C VAL A 159 10.38 -11.31 8.97
N LEU A 160 10.18 -12.62 9.20
CA LEU A 160 10.56 -13.32 10.43
C LEU A 160 12.05 -13.67 10.51
N LEU A 161 12.77 -13.59 9.39
CA LEU A 161 14.20 -13.85 9.37
C LEU A 161 14.98 -12.77 10.11
N LYS A 162 16.15 -13.11 10.64
CA LYS A 162 17.04 -12.13 11.26
C LYS A 162 17.58 -11.17 10.21
N GLY A 163 17.35 -9.87 10.41
CA GLY A 163 17.97 -8.82 9.60
C GLY A 163 19.51 -8.85 9.69
N THR A 164 20.19 -8.73 8.56
CA THR A 164 21.65 -8.80 8.43
C THR A 164 22.28 -7.52 7.89
N GLY A 165 21.50 -6.62 7.27
CA GLY A 165 21.96 -5.34 6.72
C GLY A 165 20.82 -4.51 6.13
N PHE A 166 21.15 -3.51 5.33
CA PHE A 166 20.19 -2.69 4.58
C PHE A 166 20.56 -2.74 3.10
N PRO A 167 19.60 -2.77 2.16
CA PRO A 167 19.87 -2.80 0.73
C PRO A 167 20.50 -1.50 0.20
N GLY A 168 20.37 -0.41 0.96
CA GLY A 168 20.91 0.92 0.68
C GLY A 168 21.55 1.54 1.92
N THR A 169 21.05 2.71 2.31
CA THR A 169 21.46 3.44 3.52
C THR A 169 20.76 2.87 4.77
N GLY A 170 21.37 3.05 5.95
CA GLY A 170 20.92 2.44 7.20
C GLY A 170 20.19 3.39 8.15
N ASN A 171 19.66 4.52 7.65
CA ASN A 171 19.10 5.61 8.46
C ASN A 171 17.78 6.16 7.92
N ASN A 172 17.04 5.35 7.15
CA ASN A 172 15.75 5.72 6.60
C ASN A 172 14.62 5.58 7.64
N THR A 173 13.61 6.44 7.54
CA THR A 173 12.45 6.39 8.44
C THR A 173 11.54 5.24 8.02
N GLY A 174 11.08 4.43 8.97
CA GLY A 174 10.21 3.29 8.70
C GLY A 174 10.91 2.08 8.08
N GLU A 175 12.25 2.04 8.05
CA GLU A 175 13.03 0.89 7.56
C GLU A 175 13.77 0.20 8.72
N VAL A 176 13.84 -1.13 8.67
CA VAL A 176 14.66 -1.96 9.58
C VAL A 176 15.54 -2.92 8.78
N ALA A 177 16.51 -3.54 9.45
CA ALA A 177 17.47 -4.42 8.79
C ALA A 177 16.76 -5.59 8.06
N SER A 178 17.10 -5.74 6.79
CA SER A 178 16.64 -6.79 5.87
C SER A 178 17.47 -8.07 6.02
N PRO A 179 16.87 -9.27 5.83
CA PRO A 179 17.57 -10.54 5.84
C PRO A 179 18.34 -10.80 4.53
N ILE A 180 17.91 -10.22 3.40
CA ILE A 180 18.49 -10.39 2.06
C ILE A 180 18.89 -9.03 1.45
N PRO A 181 19.83 -8.28 2.05
CA PRO A 181 20.11 -6.89 1.66
C PRO A 181 21.05 -6.74 0.45
N VAL A 182 21.43 -7.82 -0.24
CA VAL A 182 22.49 -7.74 -1.25
C VAL A 182 21.95 -7.16 -2.55
N THR A 183 22.38 -5.94 -2.87
CA THR A 183 22.11 -5.25 -4.15
C THR A 183 23.19 -5.55 -5.19
N ASN A 184 22.79 -5.87 -6.43
CA ASN A 184 23.69 -6.05 -7.57
C ASN A 184 23.19 -5.32 -8.82
N GLY A 185 23.76 -4.15 -9.12
CA GLY A 185 23.32 -3.34 -10.25
C GLY A 185 21.89 -2.86 -10.06
N THR A 186 20.99 -3.24 -10.97
CA THR A 186 19.55 -2.93 -10.88
C THR A 186 18.77 -3.93 -10.05
N ASP A 187 19.38 -5.04 -9.64
CA ASP A 187 18.75 -6.04 -8.79
C ASP A 187 18.95 -5.61 -7.34
N VAL A 188 18.03 -4.77 -6.86
CA VAL A 188 18.06 -4.19 -5.52
C VAL A 188 17.73 -5.26 -4.48
N GLY A 189 18.49 -5.28 -3.38
CA GLY A 189 18.26 -6.19 -2.26
C GLY A 189 16.91 -5.93 -1.57
N GLU A 190 16.43 -6.92 -0.83
CA GLU A 190 15.18 -6.82 -0.09
C GLU A 190 15.23 -5.65 0.92
N LEU A 191 14.15 -4.88 1.01
CA LEU A 191 13.93 -3.85 2.02
C LEU A 191 12.86 -4.33 3.01
N ARG A 192 13.08 -4.08 4.31
CA ARG A 192 12.11 -4.45 5.33
C ARG A 192 11.52 -3.21 6.00
N LEU A 193 10.20 -3.06 5.91
CA LEU A 193 9.47 -2.01 6.61
C LEU A 193 9.38 -2.28 8.12
N GLN A 194 9.46 -1.23 8.91
CA GLN A 194 9.30 -1.30 10.37
C GLN A 194 7.89 -1.78 10.76
N SER A 195 6.85 -1.34 10.05
CA SER A 195 5.45 -1.76 10.24
C SER A 195 5.28 -3.27 10.05
N ASP A 196 5.81 -3.84 8.96
CA ASP A 196 5.70 -5.27 8.66
C ASP A 196 6.45 -6.10 9.71
N PHE A 197 7.66 -5.67 10.07
CA PHE A 197 8.41 -6.29 11.16
C PHE A 197 7.66 -6.21 12.49
N GLY A 198 7.06 -5.07 12.81
CA GLY A 198 6.30 -4.88 14.03
C GLY A 198 5.07 -5.78 14.09
N LEU A 199 4.30 -5.88 13.00
CA LEU A 199 3.12 -6.74 12.92
C LEU A 199 3.49 -8.23 13.06
N ALA A 200 4.62 -8.64 12.50
CA ALA A 200 5.10 -10.02 12.63
C ALA A 200 5.55 -10.42 14.05
N HIS A 201 5.70 -9.46 14.98
CA HIS A 201 6.20 -9.70 16.34
C HIS A 201 5.27 -9.18 17.45
N ASP A 202 4.18 -8.51 17.10
CA ASP A 202 3.18 -8.04 18.06
C ASP A 202 2.20 -9.16 18.45
N GLU A 203 1.88 -9.28 19.74
CA GLU A 203 1.03 -10.36 20.26
C GLU A 203 -0.38 -10.42 19.64
N ARG A 204 -0.85 -9.32 19.03
CA ARG A 204 -2.16 -9.23 18.39
C ARG A 204 -2.16 -9.80 16.97
N THR A 205 -0.98 -9.95 16.35
CA THR A 205 -0.83 -10.24 14.91
C THR A 205 0.23 -11.29 14.56
N ALA A 206 1.05 -11.73 15.52
CA ALA A 206 2.07 -12.77 15.35
C ALA A 206 1.54 -14.21 15.29
#